data_AF-A0A7W1YJ98-F1
#
_entry.id   AF-A0A7W1YJ98-F1
#
_cell.length_a   1.000
_cell.length_b   1.000
_cell.length_c   1.000
_cell.angle_alpha   90.00
_cell.angle_beta   90.00
_cell.angle_gamma   90.00
#
_symmetry.space_group_name_H-M   'P 1'
#
loop_
_entity.id
_entity.type
_entity.pdbx_description
1 polymer ?
#
loop_
_entity_poly.entity_id
_entity_poly.type
_entity_poly.pdbx_seq_one_letter_code
_entity_poly.pdbx_strand_id
1 'polypeptide(L)'
;IHGSVGIEDRAKRFGHLPALVMFVGKRGVGKDRYARALERALFDHGKHAYFIDGTNVLMGVDHDLTVDATQAELVRRFGEVAHLLLTSGAILVSTTNAIGLADHSSVQALIGATPSLAIEVDPTGRSTAPCDLRISGSETDAEVVTKVIALLRQKQVMG
;
A
#
# COMPACT_ATOMS: atom_id res chain seq x y z
N ILE A 1 11.47 21.96 -4.72
CA ILE A 1 10.86 22.87 -3.73
C ILE A 1 10.59 22.03 -2.50
N HIS A 2 11.24 22.32 -1.37
CA HIS A 2 11.01 21.58 -0.13
C HIS A 2 10.21 22.49 0.81
N GLY A 3 9.09 21.99 1.33
CA GLY A 3 8.37 22.69 2.39
C GLY A 3 9.20 22.71 3.67
N SER A 4 8.83 23.57 4.62
CA SER A 4 9.49 23.66 5.94
C SER A 4 9.11 22.53 6.91
N VAL A 5 8.35 21.53 6.45
CA VAL A 5 7.83 20.42 7.26
C VAL A 5 8.32 19.11 6.66
N GLY A 6 9.22 18.44 7.38
CA GLY A 6 9.85 17.19 6.96
C GLY A 6 9.07 15.94 7.37
N ILE A 7 9.60 14.78 6.98
CA ILE A 7 9.06 13.46 7.37
C ILE A 7 9.07 13.30 8.89
N GLU A 8 10.13 13.76 9.58
CA GLU A 8 10.22 13.67 11.04
C GLU A 8 9.15 14.51 11.76
N ASP A 9 8.85 15.71 11.27
CA ASP A 9 7.81 16.57 11.86
C ASP A 9 6.42 15.94 11.70
N ARG A 10 6.15 15.38 10.51
CA ARG A 10 4.92 14.64 10.23
C ARG A 10 4.81 13.39 11.09
N ALA A 11 5.92 12.67 11.26
CA ALA A 11 5.95 11.47 12.07
C ALA A 11 5.68 11.77 13.56
N LYS A 12 6.26 12.85 14.08
CA LYS A 12 5.94 13.36 15.42
C LYS A 12 4.47 13.78 15.53
N ARG A 13 3.92 14.43 14.51
CA ARG A 13 2.53 14.91 14.50
C ARG A 13 1.49 13.79 14.44
N PHE A 14 1.73 12.76 13.63
CA PHE A 14 0.81 11.65 13.40
C PHE A 14 1.09 10.42 14.27
N GLY A 15 2.26 10.37 14.93
CA GLY A 15 2.64 9.27 15.80
C GLY A 15 2.93 7.97 15.04
N HIS A 16 3.45 8.08 13.81
CA HIS A 16 3.93 6.99 12.98
C HIS A 16 4.81 7.52 11.84
N LEU A 17 5.68 6.67 11.29
CA LEU A 17 6.38 6.94 10.02
C LEU A 17 5.43 6.69 8.83
N PRO A 18 5.68 7.29 7.65
CA PRO A 18 4.99 6.90 6.44
C PRO A 18 5.36 5.45 6.05
N ALA A 19 4.42 4.73 5.46
CA ALA A 19 4.64 3.37 4.98
C ALA A 19 3.66 3.02 3.86
N LEU A 20 4.05 2.10 2.98
CA LEU A 20 3.20 1.56 1.94
C LEU A 20 2.77 0.13 2.30
N VAL A 21 1.46 -0.14 2.34
CA VAL A 21 0.91 -1.49 2.50
C VAL A 21 0.20 -1.88 1.21
N MET A 22 0.72 -2.86 0.49
CA MET A 22 0.17 -3.33 -0.78
C MET A 22 -0.55 -4.66 -0.58
N PHE A 23 -1.87 -4.66 -0.79
CA PHE A 23 -2.63 -5.89 -0.96
C PHE A 23 -2.56 -6.34 -2.42
N VAL A 24 -1.99 -7.53 -2.64
CA VAL A 24 -1.72 -8.11 -3.96
C VAL A 24 -2.33 -9.51 -4.08
N GLY A 25 -2.50 -10.00 -5.30
CA GLY A 25 -3.16 -11.27 -5.59
C GLY A 25 -4.13 -11.16 -6.76
N LYS A 26 -4.75 -12.28 -7.15
CA LYS A 26 -5.64 -12.32 -8.34
C LYS A 26 -6.86 -11.39 -8.21
N ARG A 27 -7.46 -11.02 -9.33
CA ARG A 27 -8.72 -10.25 -9.32
C ARG A 27 -9.82 -11.04 -8.61
N GLY A 28 -10.64 -10.37 -7.80
CA GLY A 28 -11.80 -10.97 -7.13
C GLY A 28 -11.53 -11.71 -5.81
N VAL A 29 -10.27 -11.79 -5.34
CA VAL A 29 -9.93 -12.49 -4.08
C VAL A 29 -10.21 -11.68 -2.81
N GLY A 30 -10.86 -10.51 -2.90
CA GLY A 30 -11.24 -9.70 -1.73
C GLY A 30 -10.17 -8.74 -1.21
N LYS A 31 -9.17 -8.36 -2.02
CA LYS A 31 -8.11 -7.42 -1.62
C LYS A 31 -8.65 -6.09 -1.09
N ASP A 32 -9.63 -5.50 -1.79
CA ASP A 32 -10.20 -4.19 -1.43
C ASP A 32 -10.93 -4.22 -0.09
N ARG A 33 -11.55 -5.36 0.26
CA ARG A 33 -12.19 -5.56 1.56
C ARG A 33 -11.17 -5.41 2.69
N TYR A 34 -10.06 -6.13 2.62
CA TYR A 34 -9.02 -6.07 3.64
C TYR A 34 -8.29 -4.73 3.66
N ALA A 35 -8.03 -4.13 2.49
CA ALA A 35 -7.40 -2.83 2.40
C ALA A 35 -8.25 -1.71 3.03
N ARG A 36 -9.55 -1.67 2.74
CA ARG A 36 -10.49 -0.72 3.35
C ARG A 36 -10.63 -0.95 4.85
N ALA A 37 -10.69 -2.21 5.29
CA ALA A 37 -10.72 -2.52 6.72
C ALA A 37 -9.46 -2.04 7.45
N LEU A 38 -8.28 -2.22 6.84
CA LEU A 38 -7.01 -1.71 7.40
C LEU A 38 -6.97 -0.19 7.44
N GLU A 39 -7.34 0.49 6.35
CA GLU A 39 -7.43 1.96 6.32
C GLU A 39 -8.34 2.45 7.44
N ARG A 40 -9.54 1.87 7.55
CA ARG A 40 -10.52 2.25 8.57
C ARG A 40 -9.96 2.06 9.98
N ALA A 41 -9.34 0.92 10.25
CA ALA A 41 -8.74 0.66 11.55
C ALA A 41 -7.61 1.64 11.87
N LEU A 42 -6.72 1.93 10.93
CA LEU A 42 -5.64 2.92 11.12
C LEU A 42 -6.20 4.31 11.40
N PHE A 43 -7.23 4.73 10.66
CA PHE A 43 -7.91 6.00 10.86
C PHE A 43 -8.56 6.10 12.24
N ASP A 44 -9.28 5.05 12.66
CA ASP A 44 -9.92 5.01 13.99
C ASP A 44 -8.86 5.03 15.13
N HIS A 45 -7.62 4.59 14.88
CA HIS A 45 -6.48 4.71 15.80
C HIS A 45 -5.74 6.06 15.69
N GLY A 46 -6.32 7.05 15.01
CA GLY A 46 -5.77 8.40 14.86
C GLY A 46 -4.54 8.49 13.94
N LYS A 47 -4.29 7.47 13.10
CA LYS A 47 -3.18 7.47 12.14
C LYS A 47 -3.60 8.17 10.85
N HIS A 48 -2.65 8.84 10.20
CA HIS A 48 -2.87 9.41 8.89
C HIS A 48 -2.78 8.28 7.85
N ALA A 49 -3.91 7.67 7.53
CA ALA A 49 -4.02 6.59 6.55
C ALA A 49 -4.83 7.02 5.34
N TYR A 50 -4.51 6.46 4.18
CA TYR A 50 -5.23 6.72 2.94
C TYR A 50 -5.27 5.46 2.08
N PHE A 51 -6.45 5.08 1.60
CA PHE A 51 -6.61 3.99 0.66
C PHE A 51 -6.53 4.46 -0.80
N ILE A 52 -5.75 3.74 -1.60
CA ILE A 52 -5.62 3.97 -3.04
C ILE A 52 -5.79 2.66 -3.83
N ASP A 53 -6.86 2.58 -4.60
CA ASP A 53 -7.00 1.56 -5.63
C ASP A 53 -6.19 2.00 -6.85
N GLY A 54 -5.23 1.18 -7.28
CA GLY A 54 -4.42 1.44 -8.46
C GLY A 54 -5.26 1.72 -9.70
N THR A 55 -6.48 1.15 -9.79
CA THR A 55 -7.43 1.44 -10.88
C THR A 55 -7.88 2.91 -10.83
N ASN A 56 -8.06 3.50 -9.64
CA ASN A 56 -8.46 4.89 -9.47
C ASN A 56 -7.31 5.87 -9.76
N VAL A 57 -6.05 5.49 -9.52
CA VAL A 57 -4.87 6.28 -9.92
C VAL A 57 -4.74 6.32 -11.43
N LEU A 58 -4.96 5.17 -12.06
CA LEU A 58 -4.85 4.99 -13.49
C LEU A 58 -5.99 5.67 -14.26
N MET A 59 -7.19 5.77 -13.68
CA MET A 59 -8.33 6.45 -14.32
C MET A 59 -8.49 7.93 -13.95
N GLY A 60 -7.93 8.39 -12.81
CA GLY A 60 -8.20 9.73 -12.26
C GLY A 60 -7.16 10.79 -12.58
N VAL A 61 -5.92 10.40 -12.91
CA VAL A 61 -4.84 11.34 -13.27
C VAL A 61 -4.71 11.48 -14.80
N ASP A 62 -5.45 10.68 -15.56
CA ASP A 62 -5.47 10.75 -17.01
C ASP A 62 -6.88 10.41 -17.51
N HIS A 63 -7.60 11.41 -18.01
CA HIS A 63 -8.75 11.20 -18.89
C HIS A 63 -8.29 10.63 -20.26
N ASP A 64 -6.97 10.56 -20.51
CA ASP A 64 -6.36 10.12 -21.77
C ASP A 64 -5.55 8.82 -21.67
N LEU A 65 -5.63 8.07 -20.54
CA LEU A 65 -5.09 6.71 -20.49
C LEU A 65 -6.02 5.74 -21.23
N THR A 66 -5.90 5.80 -22.53
CA THR A 66 -6.29 4.77 -23.48
C THR A 66 -5.58 3.45 -23.17
N VAL A 67 -6.12 2.39 -23.77
CA VAL A 67 -5.93 0.95 -23.55
C VAL A 67 -4.47 0.43 -23.68
N ASP A 68 -3.47 1.30 -23.84
CA ASP A 68 -2.11 0.98 -24.33
C ASP A 68 -0.94 1.26 -23.35
N ALA A 69 -1.18 1.60 -22.09
CA ALA A 69 -0.08 1.84 -21.14
C ALA A 69 0.71 0.55 -20.81
N THR A 70 2.04 0.61 -20.98
CA THR A 70 2.93 -0.50 -20.62
C THR A 70 2.96 -0.71 -19.10
N GLN A 71 3.19 -1.93 -18.65
CA GLN A 71 3.33 -2.28 -17.22
C GLN A 71 4.33 -1.36 -16.48
N ALA A 72 5.46 -1.05 -17.13
CA ALA A 72 6.48 -0.17 -16.57
C ALA A 72 5.96 1.25 -16.30
N GLU A 73 5.10 1.76 -17.20
CA GLU A 73 4.48 3.07 -17.05
C GLU A 73 3.43 3.09 -15.93
N LEU A 74 2.66 2.00 -15.77
CA LEU A 74 1.72 1.85 -14.66
C LEU A 74 2.46 1.87 -13.31
N VAL A 75 3.58 1.14 -13.21
CA VAL A 75 4.44 1.12 -12.02
C VAL A 75 5.03 2.49 -11.74
N ARG A 76 5.54 3.19 -12.77
CA ARG A 76 6.11 4.54 -12.64
C ARG A 76 5.08 5.53 -12.08
N ARG A 77 3.89 5.60 -12.68
CA ARG A 77 2.80 6.50 -12.26
C ARG A 77 2.32 6.22 -10.85
N PHE A 78 2.12 4.94 -10.53
CA PHE A 78 1.77 4.55 -9.18
C PHE A 78 2.85 4.96 -8.18
N GLY A 79 4.13 4.73 -8.50
CA GLY A 79 5.25 5.14 -7.67
C GLY A 79 5.32 6.65 -7.42
N GLU A 80 5.03 7.47 -8.43
CA GLU A 80 4.98 8.94 -8.29
C GLU A 80 3.87 9.39 -7.35
N VAL A 81 2.66 8.87 -7.53
CA VAL A 81 1.52 9.19 -6.65
C VAL A 81 1.75 8.66 -5.23
N ALA A 82 2.29 7.44 -5.11
CA ALA A 82 2.65 6.86 -3.82
C ALA A 82 3.71 7.71 -3.12
N HIS A 83 4.74 8.16 -3.83
CA HIS A 83 5.78 9.01 -3.28
C HIS A 83 5.21 10.33 -2.72
N LEU A 84 4.27 10.97 -3.42
CA LEU A 84 3.62 12.20 -2.93
C LEU A 84 2.80 11.97 -1.65
N LEU A 85 2.08 10.86 -1.56
CA LEU A 85 1.28 10.52 -0.37
C LEU A 85 2.16 10.07 0.81
N LEU A 86 3.25 9.37 0.54
CA LEU A 86 4.20 8.96 1.58
C LEU A 86 4.97 10.17 2.12
N THR A 87 5.38 11.10 1.26
CA THR A 87 6.04 12.35 1.70
C THR A 87 5.09 13.30 2.44
N SER A 88 3.76 13.16 2.25
CA SER A 88 2.77 13.85 3.09
C SER A 88 2.65 13.28 4.51
N GLY A 89 3.23 12.09 4.75
CA GLY A 89 3.29 11.41 6.04
C GLY A 89 2.27 10.27 6.19
N ALA A 90 1.61 9.83 5.11
CA ALA A 90 0.56 8.83 5.19
C ALA A 90 1.09 7.39 5.34
N ILE A 91 0.32 6.54 6.03
CA ILE A 91 0.33 5.09 5.78
C ILE A 91 -0.59 4.85 4.59
N LEU A 92 0.03 4.67 3.43
CA LEU A 92 -0.67 4.43 2.18
C LEU A 92 -1.06 2.96 2.09
N VAL A 93 -2.36 2.68 2.02
CA VAL A 93 -2.89 1.33 1.82
C VAL A 93 -3.32 1.22 0.37
N SER A 94 -2.80 0.23 -0.37
CA SER A 94 -3.09 0.09 -1.79
C SER A 94 -3.60 -1.29 -2.16
N THR A 95 -4.49 -1.32 -3.14
CA THR A 95 -4.80 -2.52 -3.91
C THR A 95 -4.49 -2.23 -5.37
N THR A 96 -3.91 -3.20 -6.07
CA THR A 96 -3.67 -3.02 -7.51
C THR A 96 -3.66 -4.38 -8.18
N ASN A 97 -4.48 -4.51 -9.22
CA ASN A 97 -4.51 -5.70 -10.07
C ASN A 97 -3.44 -5.63 -11.16
N ALA A 98 -3.00 -4.41 -11.50
CA ALA A 98 -1.98 -4.16 -12.51
C ALA A 98 -0.58 -4.40 -11.95
N ILE A 99 -0.32 -3.98 -10.71
CA ILE A 99 0.99 -4.06 -10.08
C ILE A 99 0.96 -5.21 -9.07
N GLY A 100 1.82 -6.21 -9.26
CA GLY A 100 1.86 -7.40 -8.42
C GLY A 100 3.11 -7.48 -7.54
N LEU A 101 3.31 -8.65 -6.93
CA LEU A 101 4.54 -8.96 -6.17
C LEU A 101 5.81 -8.80 -7.01
N ALA A 102 5.76 -9.16 -8.29
CA ALA A 102 6.88 -9.04 -9.21
C ALA A 102 7.34 -7.58 -9.41
N ASP A 103 6.44 -6.62 -9.21
CA ASP A 103 6.69 -5.20 -9.38
C ASP A 103 7.06 -4.49 -8.06
N HIS A 104 6.94 -5.18 -6.92
CA HIS A 104 7.15 -4.59 -5.59
C HIS A 104 8.55 -3.97 -5.43
N SER A 105 9.58 -4.59 -6.00
CA SER A 105 10.96 -4.05 -5.99
C SER A 105 11.08 -2.75 -6.80
N SER A 106 10.42 -2.68 -7.96
CA SER A 106 10.36 -1.47 -8.79
C SER A 106 9.62 -0.35 -8.07
N VAL A 107 8.50 -0.65 -7.40
CA VAL A 107 7.78 0.31 -6.56
C VAL A 107 8.68 0.77 -5.39
N GLN A 108 9.35 -0.14 -4.70
CA GLN A 108 10.27 0.19 -3.60
C GLN A 108 11.37 1.16 -4.06
N ALA A 109 11.94 0.95 -5.25
CA ALA A 109 12.95 1.85 -5.80
C ALA A 109 12.42 3.29 -6.02
N LEU A 110 11.14 3.44 -6.38
CA LEU A 110 10.50 4.75 -6.60
C LEU A 110 10.16 5.46 -5.29
N ILE A 111 9.80 4.74 -4.24
CA ILE A 111 9.45 5.32 -2.93
C ILE A 111 10.64 5.45 -1.96
N GLY A 112 11.84 5.07 -2.41
CA GLY A 112 13.10 5.23 -1.68
C GLY A 112 13.19 4.35 -0.44
N ALA A 113 13.63 4.93 0.68
CA ALA A 113 13.80 4.23 1.96
C ALA A 113 12.49 4.05 2.75
N THR A 114 11.35 4.46 2.19
CA THR A 114 10.06 4.32 2.86
C THR A 114 9.73 2.84 3.05
N PRO A 115 9.39 2.38 4.26
CA PRO A 115 8.99 1.00 4.49
C PRO A 115 7.81 0.61 3.62
N SER A 116 7.89 -0.54 2.94
CA SER A 116 6.74 -1.16 2.29
C SER A 116 6.51 -2.58 2.77
N LEU A 117 5.24 -3.00 2.73
CA LEU A 117 4.78 -4.34 3.05
C LEU A 117 3.94 -4.89 1.89
N ALA A 118 4.26 -6.09 1.46
CA ALA A 118 3.47 -6.85 0.50
C ALA A 118 2.60 -7.89 1.23
N ILE A 119 1.28 -7.74 1.14
CA ILE A 119 0.28 -8.64 1.71
C ILE A 119 -0.41 -9.39 0.57
N GLU A 120 -0.04 -10.65 0.36
CA GLU A 120 -0.64 -11.48 -0.69
C GLU A 120 -1.91 -12.17 -0.20
N VAL A 121 -2.98 -12.03 -0.98
CA VAL A 121 -4.21 -12.81 -0.83
C VAL A 121 -4.18 -13.96 -1.84
N ASP A 122 -3.88 -15.16 -1.37
CA ASP A 122 -3.80 -16.38 -2.17
C ASP A 122 -4.72 -17.49 -1.62
N PRO A 123 -5.97 -17.57 -2.12
CA PRO A 123 -6.89 -18.64 -1.74
C PRO A 123 -6.43 -20.04 -2.15
N THR A 124 -5.46 -20.16 -3.06
CA THR A 124 -4.97 -21.47 -3.51
C THR A 124 -3.90 -22.04 -2.59
N GLY A 125 -3.21 -21.19 -1.83
CA GLY A 125 -2.06 -21.56 -1.01
C GLY A 125 -0.86 -22.09 -1.80
N ARG A 126 -0.82 -21.85 -3.11
CA ARG A 126 0.22 -22.37 -4.02
C ARG A 126 1.28 -21.34 -4.35
N SER A 127 1.05 -20.06 -4.08
CA SER A 127 2.01 -19.00 -4.34
C SER A 127 3.24 -19.18 -3.45
N THR A 128 4.41 -19.13 -4.07
CA THR A 128 5.73 -19.15 -3.41
C THR A 128 6.46 -17.82 -3.55
N ALA A 129 5.82 -16.81 -4.14
CA ALA A 129 6.41 -15.50 -4.35
C ALA A 129 6.78 -14.85 -3.00
N PRO A 130 7.87 -14.07 -2.92
CA PRO A 130 8.22 -13.40 -1.68
C PRO A 130 7.19 -12.32 -1.32
N CYS A 131 6.72 -12.33 -0.07
CA CYS A 131 5.81 -11.34 0.51
C CYS A 131 6.04 -11.24 2.02
N ASP A 132 5.60 -10.15 2.66
CA ASP A 132 5.69 -9.98 4.12
C ASP A 132 4.59 -10.78 4.86
N LEU A 133 3.42 -10.95 4.23
CA LEU A 133 2.32 -11.75 4.76
C LEU A 133 1.54 -12.41 3.62
N ARG A 134 1.22 -13.69 3.79
CA ARG A 134 0.28 -14.40 2.93
C ARG A 134 -0.97 -14.75 3.72
N ILE A 135 -2.14 -14.44 3.16
CA ILE A 135 -3.45 -14.79 3.71
C ILE A 135 -4.26 -15.58 2.68
N SER A 136 -5.18 -16.41 3.16
CA SER A 136 -6.03 -17.25 2.30
C SER A 136 -7.21 -16.48 1.69
N GLY A 137 -7.59 -15.34 2.28
CA GLY A 137 -8.80 -14.62 1.93
C GLY A 137 -10.06 -15.14 2.64
N SER A 138 -9.94 -16.19 3.47
CA SER A 138 -11.02 -16.68 4.34
C SER A 138 -11.04 -16.03 5.72
N GLU A 139 -10.00 -15.28 6.06
CA GLU A 139 -9.86 -14.57 7.33
C GLU A 139 -10.95 -13.50 7.53
N THR A 140 -11.22 -13.19 8.79
CA THR A 140 -12.00 -12.02 9.15
C THR A 140 -11.19 -10.74 8.92
N ASP A 141 -11.88 -9.63 8.76
CA ASP A 141 -11.24 -8.32 8.60
C ASP A 141 -10.35 -8.01 9.81
N ALA A 142 -10.84 -8.29 11.01
CA ALA A 142 -10.12 -8.05 12.27
C ALA A 142 -8.82 -8.85 12.39
N GLU A 143 -8.81 -10.11 11.94
CA GLU A 143 -7.61 -10.95 11.96
C GLU A 143 -6.54 -10.40 11.01
N VAL A 144 -6.92 -10.01 9.80
CA VAL A 144 -5.98 -9.44 8.82
C VAL A 144 -5.45 -8.10 9.30
N VAL A 145 -6.32 -7.21 9.79
CA VAL A 145 -5.93 -5.92 10.37
C VAL A 145 -4.93 -6.11 11.51
N THR A 146 -5.20 -7.04 12.43
CA THR A 146 -4.32 -7.32 13.57
C THR A 146 -2.93 -7.77 13.11
N LYS A 147 -2.87 -8.69 12.14
CA LYS A 147 -1.60 -9.19 11.58
C LYS A 147 -0.81 -8.08 10.89
N VAL A 148 -1.48 -7.23 10.09
CA VAL A 148 -0.80 -6.14 9.38
C VAL A 148 -0.31 -5.05 10.32
N ILE A 149 -1.09 -4.67 11.34
CA ILE A 149 -0.64 -3.72 12.37
C ILE A 149 0.57 -4.26 13.14
N ALA A 150 0.60 -5.56 13.44
CA ALA A 150 1.76 -6.19 14.07
C ALA A 150 3.02 -6.09 13.19
N LEU A 151 2.89 -6.28 11.88
CA LEU A 151 4.00 -6.10 10.93
C LEU A 151 4.47 -4.65 10.84
N LEU A 152 3.55 -3.69 10.82
CA LEU A 152 3.89 -2.26 10.84
C LEU A 152 4.69 -1.90 12.11
N ARG A 153 4.31 -2.43 13.27
CA ARG A 153 5.09 -2.29 14.52
C ARG A 153 6.45 -2.96 14.46
N GLN A 154 6.53 -4.19 13.92
CA GLN A 154 7.80 -4.90 13.75
C GLN A 154 8.77 -4.12 12.86
N LYS A 155 8.25 -3.42 11.85
CA LYS A 155 9.02 -2.54 10.94
C LYS A 155 9.23 -1.13 11.50
N GLN A 156 8.91 -0.92 12.78
CA GLN A 156 9.08 0.34 13.51
C GLN A 156 8.33 1.52 12.87
N VAL A 157 7.28 1.24 12.10
CA VAL A 157 6.43 2.29 11.49
C VAL A 157 5.62 2.98 12.56
N MET A 158 5.13 2.23 13.56
CA MET A 158 4.30 2.75 14.64
C MET A 158 4.65 2.11 15.98
N GLY A 159 4.40 2.84 17.06
CA GLY A 159 4.50 2.34 18.45
C GLY A 159 3.36 1.42 18.87
#